data_AF-A0A972ANI8-F1
#
_entry.id   AF-A0A972ANI8-F1
#
_cell.length_a   1.000
_cell.length_b   1.000
_cell.length_c   1.000
_cell.angle_alpha   90.00
_cell.angle_beta   90.00
_cell.angle_gamma   90.00
#
_symmetry.space_group_name_H-M   'P 1'
#
loop_
_entity.id
_entity.type
_entity.pdbx_description
1 polymer ?
#
loop_
_entity_poly.entity_id
_entity_poly.type
_entity_poly.pdbx_seq_one_letter_code
_entity_poly.pdbx_strand_id
1 'polypeptide(L)'
;MSDENNSIFYLPKTIFGSKEWKAMEEREFSMGPDALLDELLNQKTWSNVEILWVIKRMIYFYGRKEDVLSKAPTKRLMKNLNDVLRVFYLIMDKTDPELDDNLRSYITNKLSDATWGINQRTREYLYKLE
;
A
#
# COMPACT_ATOMS: atom_id res chain seq x y z
N MET A 1 -10.66 -26.21 -28.20
CA MET A 1 -11.15 -25.50 -26.98
C MET A 1 -10.15 -24.40 -26.74
N SER A 2 -10.62 -23.17 -26.91
CA SER A 2 -9.87 -22.01 -27.38
C SER A 2 -8.74 -21.55 -26.46
N ASP A 3 -7.57 -21.39 -27.06
CA ASP A 3 -6.52 -20.47 -26.68
C ASP A 3 -7.10 -19.07 -26.44
N GLU A 4 -7.18 -18.63 -25.18
CA GLU A 4 -7.27 -17.22 -24.86
C GLU A 4 -6.37 -16.90 -23.67
N ASN A 5 -5.40 -16.02 -23.96
CA ASN A 5 -4.42 -15.39 -23.06
C ASN A 5 -3.03 -16.05 -22.97
N ASN A 6 -2.55 -16.56 -24.09
CA ASN A 6 -1.11 -16.48 -24.37
C ASN A 6 -0.72 -14.99 -24.42
N SER A 7 0.10 -14.61 -23.44
CA SER A 7 0.94 -13.42 -23.37
C SER A 7 1.16 -12.72 -24.72
N ILE A 8 0.37 -11.68 -24.99
CA ILE A 8 0.70 -10.73 -26.05
C ILE A 8 1.86 -9.90 -25.49
N PHE A 9 3.08 -10.24 -25.91
CA PHE A 9 4.39 -9.85 -25.37
C PHE A 9 4.81 -10.60 -24.10
N TYR A 10 6.10 -11.01 -24.05
CA TYR A 10 6.83 -11.58 -22.91
C TYR A 10 6.87 -10.69 -21.65
N LEU A 11 5.94 -9.75 -21.51
CA LEU A 11 5.79 -8.90 -20.35
C LEU A 11 5.19 -9.73 -19.21
N PRO A 12 5.84 -9.76 -18.03
CA PRO A 12 5.28 -10.45 -16.87
C PRO A 12 3.91 -9.82 -16.54
N LYS A 13 2.92 -10.66 -16.28
CA LYS A 13 1.57 -10.23 -15.87
C LYS A 13 1.70 -9.43 -14.57
N THR A 14 1.63 -8.11 -14.64
CA THR A 14 1.75 -7.23 -13.48
C THR A 14 0.40 -7.08 -12.77
N ILE A 15 0.44 -6.80 -11.47
CA ILE A 15 -0.78 -6.52 -10.70
C ILE A 15 -1.54 -5.31 -11.29
N PHE A 16 -0.84 -4.28 -11.77
CA PHE A 16 -1.46 -3.10 -12.39
C PHE A 16 -2.34 -3.41 -13.62
N GLY A 17 -2.07 -4.52 -14.33
CA GLY A 17 -2.87 -4.96 -15.46
C GLY A 17 -4.02 -5.91 -15.09
N SER A 18 -4.16 -6.28 -13.81
CA SER A 18 -5.08 -7.31 -13.36
C SER A 18 -6.52 -6.76 -13.19
N LYS A 19 -7.51 -7.68 -13.21
CA LYS A 19 -8.92 -7.29 -13.00
C LYS A 19 -9.15 -6.77 -11.59
N GLU A 20 -8.43 -7.35 -10.62
CA GLU A 20 -8.48 -6.98 -9.22
C GLU A 20 -7.96 -5.56 -9.00
N TRP A 21 -6.92 -5.14 -9.72
CA TRP A 21 -6.42 -3.77 -9.67
C TRP A 21 -7.45 -2.77 -10.23
N LYS A 22 -8.08 -3.07 -11.37
CA LYS A 22 -9.15 -2.23 -11.92
C LYS A 22 -10.33 -2.09 -10.95
N ALA A 23 -10.74 -3.20 -10.32
CA ALA A 23 -11.78 -3.17 -9.30
C ALA A 23 -11.37 -2.29 -8.09
N MET A 24 -10.09 -2.29 -7.72
CA MET A 24 -9.56 -1.42 -6.68
C MET A 24 -9.63 0.06 -7.08
N GLU A 25 -9.35 0.40 -8.34
CA GLU A 25 -9.46 1.76 -8.87
C GLU A 25 -10.91 2.24 -8.94
N GLU A 26 -11.85 1.39 -9.33
CA GLU A 26 -13.29 1.68 -9.30
C GLU A 26 -13.79 1.94 -7.88
N ARG A 27 -13.31 1.14 -6.91
CA ARG A 27 -13.57 1.37 -5.48
C ARG A 27 -12.99 2.70 -5.00
N GLU A 28 -11.73 3.01 -5.31
CA GLU A 28 -11.12 4.30 -5.00
C GLU A 28 -11.91 5.46 -5.59
N PHE A 29 -12.37 5.33 -6.84
CA PHE A 29 -13.17 6.36 -7.52
C PHE A 29 -14.53 6.61 -6.83
N SER A 30 -15.19 5.55 -6.37
CA SER A 30 -16.55 5.64 -5.79
C SER A 30 -16.58 6.22 -4.37
N MET A 31 -15.65 5.84 -3.49
CA MET A 31 -15.65 6.27 -2.07
C MET A 31 -14.57 7.28 -1.73
N GLY A 32 -13.61 7.48 -2.63
CA GLY A 32 -12.44 8.32 -2.41
C GLY A 32 -11.28 7.55 -1.74
N PRO A 33 -10.04 8.03 -1.92
CA PRO A 33 -8.85 7.33 -1.46
C PRO A 33 -8.70 7.28 0.07
N ASP A 34 -9.23 8.26 0.79
CA ASP A 34 -9.12 8.28 2.25
C ASP A 34 -10.06 7.27 2.90
N ALA A 35 -11.31 7.20 2.44
CA ALA A 35 -12.28 6.21 2.92
C ALA A 35 -11.83 4.78 2.59
N LEU A 36 -11.25 4.56 1.39
CA LEU A 36 -10.70 3.26 1.03
C LEU A 36 -9.52 2.88 1.91
N LEU A 37 -8.60 3.80 2.18
CA LEU A 37 -7.47 3.54 3.07
C LEU A 37 -7.95 3.17 4.49
N ASP A 38 -8.93 3.90 5.03
CA ASP A 38 -9.49 3.60 6.34
C ASP A 38 -10.20 2.23 6.37
N GLU A 39 -10.88 1.84 5.29
CA GLU A 39 -11.45 0.50 5.16
C GLU A 39 -10.37 -0.58 5.23
N LEU A 40 -9.29 -0.43 4.45
CA LEU A 40 -8.17 -1.38 4.45
C LEU A 40 -7.51 -1.48 5.82
N LEU A 41 -7.31 -0.36 6.52
CA LEU A 41 -6.72 -0.33 7.86
C LEU A 41 -7.53 -1.10 8.92
N ASN A 42 -8.82 -1.35 8.66
CA ASN A 42 -9.67 -2.16 9.54
C ASN A 42 -9.63 -3.66 9.22
N GLN A 43 -8.98 -4.07 8.14
CA GLN A 43 -8.82 -5.48 7.77
C GLN A 43 -7.66 -6.14 8.52
N LYS A 44 -7.79 -7.44 8.81
CA LYS A 44 -6.74 -8.23 9.46
C LYS A 44 -5.58 -8.58 8.52
N THR A 45 -5.88 -8.79 7.24
CA THR A 45 -4.92 -9.20 6.21
C THR A 45 -5.29 -8.56 4.88
N TRP A 46 -4.27 -8.24 4.09
CA TRP A 46 -4.43 -7.67 2.75
C TRP A 46 -3.99 -8.64 1.64
N SER A 47 -4.69 -8.55 0.51
CA SER A 47 -4.29 -9.12 -0.76
C SER A 47 -3.08 -8.38 -1.35
N ASN A 48 -2.44 -8.97 -2.36
CA ASN A 48 -1.29 -8.34 -3.02
C ASN A 48 -1.67 -7.01 -3.70
N VAL A 49 -2.91 -6.92 -4.19
CA VAL A 49 -3.48 -5.74 -4.84
C VAL A 49 -3.63 -4.62 -3.83
N GLU A 50 -4.20 -4.93 -2.67
CA GLU A 50 -4.39 -3.97 -1.57
C GLU A 50 -3.04 -3.50 -1.00
N ILE A 51 -2.08 -4.41 -0.81
CA ILE A 51 -0.71 -4.07 -0.40
C ILE A 51 -0.08 -3.06 -1.38
N LEU A 52 -0.14 -3.34 -2.69
CA LEU A 52 0.41 -2.43 -3.69
C LEU A 52 -0.34 -1.11 -3.76
N TRP A 53 -1.66 -1.12 -3.57
CA TRP A 53 -2.45 0.08 -3.55
C TRP A 53 -2.07 0.99 -2.36
N VAL A 54 -1.88 0.40 -1.16
CA VAL A 54 -1.39 1.15 0.02
C VAL A 54 0.00 1.72 -0.25
N ILE A 55 0.92 0.95 -0.83
CA ILE A 55 2.26 1.43 -1.21
C ILE A 55 2.17 2.60 -2.20
N LYS A 56 1.30 2.52 -3.22
CA LYS A 56 1.03 3.63 -4.16
C LYS A 56 0.59 4.90 -3.41
N ARG A 57 -0.29 4.77 -2.41
CA ARG A 57 -0.71 5.90 -1.57
C ARG A 57 0.45 6.48 -0.77
N MET A 58 1.30 5.63 -0.19
CA MET A 58 2.48 6.09 0.53
C MET A 58 3.41 6.90 -0.38
N ILE A 59 3.74 6.38 -1.55
CA ILE A 59 4.58 7.07 -2.54
C ILE A 59 3.99 8.44 -2.91
N TYR A 60 2.67 8.53 -3.11
CA TYR A 60 1.99 9.78 -3.39
C TYR A 60 2.25 10.83 -2.30
N PHE A 61 2.05 10.49 -1.02
CA PHE A 61 2.23 11.44 0.07
C PHE A 61 3.69 11.79 0.35
N TYR A 62 4.58 10.79 0.40
CA TYR A 62 6.02 11.02 0.60
C TYR A 62 6.68 11.80 -0.56
N GLY A 63 6.04 11.84 -1.74
CA GLY A 63 6.53 12.59 -2.90
C GLY A 63 6.04 14.03 -2.99
N ARG A 64 5.16 14.50 -2.09
CA ARG A 64 4.61 15.87 -2.16
C ARG A 64 5.62 16.90 -1.67
N LYS A 65 5.77 18.00 -2.42
CA LYS A 65 6.65 19.13 -2.06
C LYS A 65 6.13 19.93 -0.86
N GLU A 66 4.81 20.08 -0.76
CA GLU A 66 4.13 20.71 0.39
C GLU A 66 3.75 19.62 1.36
N ASP A 67 4.67 19.30 2.27
CA ASP A 67 4.55 18.06 3.02
C ASP A 67 4.08 18.31 4.45
N VAL A 68 2.81 17.97 4.72
CA VAL A 68 2.30 17.87 6.09
C VAL A 68 3.16 16.92 6.93
N LEU A 69 3.85 15.96 6.31
CA LEU A 69 4.79 15.07 6.97
C LEU A 69 6.08 15.79 7.42
N SER A 70 6.40 16.97 6.91
CA SER A 70 7.53 17.77 7.45
C SER A 70 7.34 18.16 8.91
N LYS A 71 6.08 18.21 9.38
CA LYS A 71 5.70 18.43 10.77
C LYS A 71 5.82 17.16 11.63
N ALA A 72 5.95 15.98 11.01
CA ALA A 72 6.08 14.73 11.74
C ALA A 72 7.49 14.60 12.37
N PRO A 73 7.62 14.03 13.57
CA PRO A 73 8.93 13.77 14.15
C PRO A 73 9.78 12.90 13.23
N THR A 74 11.02 13.31 12.95
CA THR A 74 11.94 12.60 12.04
C THR A 74 12.11 11.12 12.41
N LYS A 75 12.18 10.82 13.72
CA LYS A 75 12.26 9.42 14.20
C LYS A 75 11.06 8.58 13.78
N ARG A 76 9.86 9.17 13.70
CA ARG A 76 8.64 8.49 13.25
C ARG A 76 8.71 8.21 11.75
N LEU A 77 9.10 9.19 10.95
CA LEU A 77 9.27 9.02 9.50
C LEU A 77 10.31 7.93 9.17
N MET A 78 11.44 7.95 9.88
CA MET A 78 12.48 6.91 9.73
C MET A 78 11.96 5.52 10.11
N LYS A 79 11.10 5.41 11.13
CA LYS A 79 10.47 4.14 11.49
C LYS A 79 9.51 3.66 10.39
N ASN A 80 8.64 4.53 9.89
CA ASN A 80 7.74 4.19 8.79
C ASN A 80 8.53 3.70 7.56
N LEU A 81 9.61 4.39 7.20
CA LEU A 81 10.47 3.99 6.09
C LEU A 81 11.13 2.62 6.34
N ASN A 82 11.60 2.35 7.56
CA ASN A 82 12.16 1.05 7.92
C ASN A 82 11.10 -0.06 7.80
N ASP A 83 9.88 0.17 8.28
CA ASP A 83 8.78 -0.80 8.16
C ASP A 83 8.45 -1.09 6.68
N VAL A 84 8.47 -0.07 5.81
CA VAL A 84 8.32 -0.23 4.35
C VAL A 84 9.47 -1.04 3.74
N LEU A 85 10.73 -0.69 4.03
CA LEU A 85 11.90 -1.41 3.53
C LEU A 85 11.90 -2.88 3.97
N ARG A 86 11.43 -3.15 5.19
CA ARG A 86 11.32 -4.50 5.72
C ARG A 86 10.27 -5.32 4.97
N VAL A 87 9.15 -4.71 4.59
CA VAL A 87 8.15 -5.34 3.73
C VAL A 87 8.71 -5.61 2.34
N PHE A 88 9.41 -4.65 1.73
CA PHE A 88 10.06 -4.86 0.43
C PHE A 88 11.08 -6.00 0.48
N TYR A 89 11.92 -6.05 1.52
CA TYR A 89 12.87 -7.13 1.73
C TYR A 89 12.16 -8.50 1.77
N LEU A 90 11.09 -8.63 2.56
CA LEU A 90 10.34 -9.89 2.67
C LEU A 90 9.65 -10.29 1.36
N ILE A 91 9.22 -9.33 0.55
CA ILE A 91 8.64 -9.59 -0.78
C ILE A 91 9.72 -10.03 -1.76
N MET A 92 10.90 -9.37 -1.76
CA MET A 92 12.00 -9.65 -2.69
C MET A 92 12.75 -10.96 -2.37
N ASP A 93 12.89 -11.30 -1.09
CA ASP A 93 13.53 -12.56 -0.63
C ASP A 93 12.72 -13.81 -1.05
N LYS A 94 11.47 -13.63 -1.47
CA LYS A 94 10.58 -14.72 -1.80
C LYS A 94 10.75 -15.19 -3.25
N THR A 95 11.52 -16.25 -3.44
CA THR A 95 11.73 -16.91 -4.76
C THR A 95 10.69 -17.98 -5.16
N ASP A 96 9.66 -18.30 -4.34
CA ASP A 96 8.57 -19.28 -4.68
C ASP A 96 7.32 -19.11 -3.75
N PRO A 97 6.09 -19.57 -4.07
CA PRO A 97 4.90 -18.74 -4.26
C PRO A 97 3.96 -18.69 -3.03
N GLU A 98 3.03 -17.73 -3.05
CA GLU A 98 2.00 -17.42 -2.05
C GLU A 98 2.49 -17.00 -0.67
N LEU A 99 2.42 -15.68 -0.38
CA LEU A 99 2.50 -15.16 0.99
C LEU A 99 1.48 -15.93 1.84
N ASP A 100 1.97 -16.71 2.80
CA ASP A 100 1.10 -17.38 3.76
C ASP A 100 0.39 -16.32 4.63
N ASP A 101 -0.69 -16.73 5.30
CA ASP A 101 -1.51 -15.80 6.07
C ASP A 101 -0.74 -15.09 7.19
N ASN A 102 0.30 -15.75 7.74
CA ASN A 102 1.15 -15.18 8.78
C ASN A 102 2.00 -14.03 8.22
N LEU A 103 2.61 -14.23 7.05
CA LEU A 103 3.42 -13.23 6.39
C LEU A 103 2.56 -12.09 5.85
N ARG A 104 1.36 -12.39 5.32
CA ARG A 104 0.37 -11.36 4.94
C ARG A 104 -0.06 -10.52 6.13
N SER A 105 -0.37 -11.16 7.25
CA SER A 105 -0.72 -10.48 8.51
C SER A 105 0.45 -9.61 8.99
N TYR A 106 1.68 -10.13 8.95
CA TYR A 106 2.87 -9.35 9.30
C TYR A 106 3.05 -8.12 8.40
N ILE A 107 2.97 -8.30 7.09
CA ILE A 107 3.08 -7.20 6.11
C ILE A 107 1.98 -6.17 6.33
N THR A 108 0.74 -6.63 6.52
CA THR A 108 -0.43 -5.78 6.79
C THR A 108 -0.18 -4.92 8.04
N ASN A 109 0.23 -5.53 9.15
CA ASN A 109 0.52 -4.80 10.38
C ASN A 109 1.62 -3.75 10.20
N LYS A 110 2.72 -4.10 9.49
CA LYS A 110 3.84 -3.17 9.26
C LYS A 110 3.46 -2.00 8.37
N LEU A 111 2.74 -2.26 7.29
CA LEU A 111 2.28 -1.19 6.40
C LEU A 111 1.21 -0.34 7.07
N SER A 112 0.27 -0.93 7.82
CA SER A 112 -0.72 -0.18 8.61
C SER A 112 -0.06 0.80 9.56
N ASP A 113 0.95 0.37 10.32
CA ASP A 113 1.73 1.25 11.20
C ASP A 113 2.43 2.38 10.42
N ALA A 114 2.98 2.05 9.26
CA ALA A 114 3.71 2.98 8.39
C ALA A 114 2.80 3.99 7.68
N THR A 115 1.47 3.78 7.64
CA THR A 115 0.50 4.77 7.13
C THR A 115 0.26 5.93 8.08
N TRP A 116 0.90 5.95 9.27
CA TRP A 116 0.83 7.09 10.16
C TRP A 116 1.40 8.35 9.50
N GLY A 117 0.63 9.43 9.52
CA GLY A 117 0.90 10.67 8.78
C GLY A 117 0.33 10.67 7.36
N ILE A 118 -0.19 9.53 6.89
CA ILE A 118 -0.81 9.37 5.57
C ILE A 118 -2.30 9.10 5.69
N ASN A 119 -2.80 8.41 6.70
CA ASN A 119 -4.26 8.30 6.88
C ASN A 119 -4.87 9.64 7.33
N GLN A 120 -6.16 9.85 7.04
CA GLN A 120 -6.83 11.14 7.25
C GLN A 120 -6.69 11.62 8.70
N ARG A 121 -6.99 10.77 9.67
CA ARG A 121 -6.94 11.09 11.10
C ARG A 121 -5.57 11.61 11.54
N THR A 122 -4.50 10.96 11.12
CA THR A 122 -3.14 11.36 11.53
C THR A 122 -2.62 12.56 10.75
N ARG A 123 -3.05 12.76 9.49
CA ARG A 123 -2.81 14.00 8.75
C ARG A 123 -3.50 15.19 9.40
N GLU A 124 -4.76 15.06 9.79
CA GLU A 124 -5.50 16.11 10.52
C GLU A 124 -4.80 16.48 11.82
N TYR A 125 -4.25 15.50 12.53
CA TYR A 125 -3.40 15.77 13.70
C TYR A 125 -2.16 16.60 13.33
N LEU A 126 -1.44 16.23 12.27
CA LEU A 126 -0.26 16.99 11.81
C LEU A 126 -0.63 18.40 11.35
N TYR A 127 -1.79 18.60 10.72
CA TYR A 127 -2.25 19.93 10.33
C TYR A 127 -2.46 20.86 11.53
N LYS A 128 -2.86 20.31 12.68
CA LYS A 128 -3.05 21.05 13.95
C LYS A 128 -1.75 21.35 14.70
N LEU A 129 -0.62 20.73 14.30
CA LEU A 129 0.68 21.11 14.83
C LEU A 129 1.08 22.43 14.16
N GLU A 130 1.05 23.51 14.92
CA GLU A 130 1.60 24.81 14.54
C GLU A 130 3.12 24.80 14.59
#